data_AF-A0A529UJD3-F1
#
_entry.id   AF-A0A529UJD3-F1
#
_cell.length_a   1.000
_cell.length_b   1.000
_cell.length_c   1.000
_cell.angle_alpha   90.00
_cell.angle_beta   90.00
_cell.angle_gamma   90.00
#
_symmetry.space_group_name_H-M   'P 1'
#
loop_
_entity.id
_entity.type
_entity.pdbx_description
1 polymer ?
#
loop_
_entity_poly.entity_id
_entity_poly.type
_entity_poly.pdbx_seq_one_letter_code
_entity_poly.pdbx_strand_id
1 'polypeptide(L)' 'MEDRNRWILHIKELRSRQGASILEAERIALSDPHWRRWVERQINTDERCHKFARSHMKANRDAALIYKDGEMLKLR' A
#
# COMPACT_ATOMS: atom_id res chain seq x y z
N MET A 1 16.36 1.40 -1.49
CA MET A 1 15.84 0.80 -2.75
C MET A 1 15.42 -0.66 -2.55
N GLU A 2 16.11 -1.42 -1.71
CA GLU A 2 15.82 -2.84 -1.45
C GLU A 2 14.41 -3.10 -0.93
N ASP A 3 13.92 -2.34 0.05
CA ASP A 3 12.57 -2.56 0.60
C ASP A 3 11.44 -2.33 -0.41
N ARG A 4 11.63 -1.45 -1.39
CA ARG A 4 10.67 -1.24 -2.48
C ARG A 4 10.58 -2.47 -3.39
N ASN A 5 11.72 -3.06 -3.72
CA ASN A 5 11.75 -4.29 -4.52
C ASN A 5 11.16 -5.46 -3.71
N ARG A 6 11.46 -5.54 -2.41
CA ARG A 6 10.87 -6.55 -1.51
C ARG A 6 9.36 -6.41 -1.42
N TRP A 7 8.84 -5.18 -1.30
CA TRP A 7 7.39 -4.91 -1.34
C TRP A 7 6.76 -5.41 -2.64
N ILE A 8 7.33 -5.06 -3.80
CA ILE A 8 6.79 -5.46 -5.11
C ILE A 8 6.79 -6.98 -5.24
N LEU A 9 7.87 -7.66 -4.84
CA LEU A 9 7.97 -9.11 -4.89
C LEU A 9 6.98 -9.77 -3.92
N HIS A 10 6.82 -9.22 -2.72
CA HIS A 10 5.86 -9.70 -1.74
C HIS A 10 4.41 -9.64 -2.26
N ILE A 11 4.01 -8.51 -2.84
CA ILE A 11 2.67 -8.38 -3.46
C ILE A 11 2.49 -9.36 -4.62
N LYS A 12 3.50 -9.54 -5.48
CA LYS A 12 3.44 -10.53 -6.57
C LYS A 12 3.29 -11.96 -6.03
N GLU A 13 4.03 -12.30 -4.98
CA GLU A 13 3.95 -13.62 -4.33
C GLU A 13 2.56 -13.87 -3.74
N LEU A 14 2.00 -12.90 -3.02
CA LEU A 14 0.65 -13.00 -2.44
C LEU A 14 -0.42 -13.20 -3.52
N ARG A 15 -0.34 -12.43 -4.61
CA ARG A 15 -1.25 -12.57 -5.75
C ARG A 15 -1.14 -13.95 -6.40
N SER A 16 0.09 -14.44 -6.61
CA SER A 16 0.34 -15.74 -7.22
C SER A 16 -0.16 -16.90 -6.35
N ARG A 17 0.14 -16.87 -5.04
CA ARG A 17 -0.22 -17.94 -4.11
C ARG A 17 -1.70 -18.01 -3.81
N GLN A 18 -2.37 -16.87 -3.68
CA GLN A 18 -3.77 -16.82 -3.22
C GLN A 18 -4.78 -16.56 -4.34
N GLY A 19 -4.33 -16.33 -5.58
CA GLY A 19 -5.21 -15.86 -6.66
C GLY A 19 -5.84 -14.49 -6.36
N ALA A 20 -5.24 -13.72 -5.45
CA ALA A 20 -5.81 -12.49 -4.94
C ALA A 20 -5.74 -11.35 -5.98
N SER A 21 -6.77 -10.51 -5.99
CA SER A 21 -6.73 -9.21 -6.68
C SER A 21 -5.65 -8.32 -6.07
N ILE A 22 -5.22 -7.28 -6.80
CA ILE A 22 -4.17 -6.38 -6.30
C ILE A 22 -4.54 -5.75 -4.95
N LEU A 23 -5.79 -5.30 -4.80
CA LEU A 23 -6.30 -4.72 -3.57
C LEU A 23 -6.30 -5.70 -2.40
N GLU A 24 -6.69 -6.95 -2.66
CA GLU A 24 -6.69 -8.00 -1.63
C GLU A 24 -5.27 -8.37 -1.21
N ALA A 25 -4.33 -8.46 -2.15
CA ALA A 25 -2.93 -8.69 -1.84
C ALA A 25 -2.32 -7.53 -1.03
N GLU A 26 -2.66 -6.28 -1.35
CA GLU A 26 -2.28 -5.13 -0.54
C GLU A 26 -2.88 -5.21 0.86
N ARG A 27 -4.16 -5.57 1.01
CA ARG A 27 -4.84 -5.73 2.31
C ARG A 27 -4.16 -6.78 3.19
N ILE A 28 -3.79 -7.91 2.59
CA ILE A 28 -3.05 -8.99 3.28
C ILE A 28 -1.66 -8.50 3.68
N ALA A 29 -0.90 -7.89 2.76
CA ALA A 29 0.43 -7.39 3.04
C ALA A 29 0.44 -6.31 4.13
N LEU A 30 -0.55 -5.42 4.12
CA LEU A 30 -0.69 -4.33 5.10
C LEU A 30 -1.24 -4.79 6.45
N SER A 31 -1.68 -6.05 6.56
CA SER A 31 -1.96 -6.68 7.85
C SER A 31 -0.66 -6.97 8.62
N ASP A 32 0.49 -7.01 7.93
CA ASP A 32 1.80 -7.09 8.57
C ASP A 32 2.24 -5.70 9.11
N PRO A 33 2.50 -5.55 10.42
CA PRO A 33 2.86 -4.26 11.00
C PRO A 33 4.18 -3.67 10.52
N HIS A 34 5.12 -4.48 10.02
CA HIS A 34 6.37 -4.01 9.45
C HIS A 34 6.10 -3.34 8.10
N TRP A 35 5.35 -4.01 7.22
CA TRP A 35 4.97 -3.45 5.93
C TRP A 35 4.06 -2.25 6.07
N ARG A 36 3.10 -2.27 6.98
CA ARG A 36 2.22 -1.13 7.28
C ARG A 36 3.03 0.12 7.61
N ARG A 37 3.95 0.03 8.57
CA ARG A 37 4.81 1.15 8.97
C ARG A 37 5.70 1.65 7.84
N TRP A 38 6.23 0.72 7.04
CA TRP A 38 7.06 1.07 5.90
C TRP A 38 6.26 1.81 4.82
N VAL A 39 5.10 1.29 4.41
CA VAL A 39 4.24 1.92 3.40
C VAL A 39 3.75 3.28 3.88
N GLU A 40 3.29 3.38 5.13
CA GLU A 40 2.83 4.66 5.70
C GLU A 40 3.95 5.71 5.71
N ARG A 41 5.18 5.32 6.02
CA ARG A 41 6.33 6.23 5.87
C ARG A 41 6.53 6.63 4.41
N GLN A 42 6.56 5.67 3.49
CA GLN A 42 6.82 5.94 2.07
C GLN A 42 5.79 6.88 1.43
N ILE A 43 4.49 6.68 1.69
CA ILE A 43 3.43 7.51 1.10
C ILE A 43 3.45 8.96 1.60
N ASN A 44 4.08 9.23 2.76
CA ASN A 44 4.25 10.58 3.30
C ASN A 44 5.60 11.20 2.95
N THR A 45 6.66 10.41 2.75
CA THR A 45 8.03 10.94 2.51
C THR A 45 8.49 10.93 1.05
N ASP A 46 7.97 10.04 0.21
CA ASP A 46 8.35 9.92 -1.21
C ASP A 46 7.21 10.43 -2.10
N GLU A 47 7.47 11.46 -2.90
CA GLU A 47 6.46 12.11 -3.75
C GLU A 47 5.80 11.15 -4.77
N ARG A 48 6.54 10.17 -5.27
CA ARG A 48 5.99 9.18 -6.21
C ARG A 48 5.02 8.28 -5.46
N CYS A 49 5.42 7.77 -4.30
CA CYS A 49 4.56 6.97 -3.43
C CYS A 49 3.31 7.76 -3.00
N HIS A 50 3.45 9.05 -2.69
CA HIS A 50 2.33 9.93 -2.37
C HIS A 50 1.35 10.05 -3.55
N LYS A 51 1.84 10.28 -4.78
CA LYS A 51 0.99 10.34 -5.98
C LYS A 51 0.28 9.01 -6.26
N PHE A 52 0.97 7.88 -6.05
CA PHE A 52 0.36 6.55 -6.17
C PHE A 52 -0.72 6.32 -5.11
N ALA A 53 -0.48 6.70 -3.86
CA ALA A 53 -1.45 6.61 -2.77
C ALA A 53 -2.73 7.41 -3.09
N ARG A 54 -2.59 8.64 -3.60
CA ARG A 54 -3.74 9.45 -4.03
C ARG A 54 -4.50 8.81 -5.19
N SER A 55 -3.78 8.21 -6.15
CA SER A 55 -4.39 7.47 -7.26
C SER A 55 -5.14 6.23 -6.77
N HIS A 56 -4.58 5.50 -5.79
CA HIS A 56 -5.22 4.36 -5.14
C HIS A 56 -6.52 4.75 -4.45
N MET A 57 -6.51 5.83 -3.67
CA MET A 57 -7.72 6.39 -3.05
C MET A 57 -8.79 6.74 -4.09
N LYS A 58 -8.40 7.39 -5.19
CA LYS A 58 -9.32 7.77 -6.27
C LYS A 58 -9.93 6.56 -6.99
N ALA A 59 -9.14 5.52 -7.23
CA ALA A 59 -9.57 4.33 -7.94
C ALA A 59 -10.47 3.42 -7.10
N ASN A 60 -10.14 3.25 -5.82
CA ASN A 60 -10.81 2.29 -4.94
C ASN A 60 -11.95 2.90 -4.10
N ARG A 61 -12.04 4.23 -3.99
CA ARG A 61 -13.08 4.95 -3.21
C ARG A 61 -13.26 4.35 -1.82
N ASP A 62 -14.42 3.80 -1.49
CA ASP A 62 -14.72 3.16 -0.20
C ASP A 62 -13.85 1.95 0.14
N ALA A 63 -13.34 1.27 -0.89
CA ALA A 63 -12.44 0.13 -0.75
C ALA A 63 -10.96 0.55 -0.62
N ALA A 64 -10.67 1.86 -0.60
CA ALA A 64 -9.30 2.33 -0.42
C ALA A 64 -8.75 1.92 0.95
N LEU A 65 -7.54 1.37 0.94
CA LEU A 65 -6.79 1.00 2.14
C LEU A 65 -6.05 2.20 2.75
N ILE A 66 -6.08 3.35 2.06
CA ILE A 66 -5.42 4.59 2.45
C ILE A 66 -6.51 5.63 2.68
N TYR A 67 -6.39 6.37 3.78
CA TYR A 67 -7.22 7.53 4.06
C TYR A 67 -6.37 8.75 4.38
N LYS A 68 -6.97 9.93 4.26
CA LYS A 68 -6.32 11.19 4.59
C LYS A 68 -6.67 11.59 6.03
N ASP A 69 -5.65 11.84 6.83
CA ASP A 69 -5.74 12.30 8.22
C ASP A 69 -5.02 13.64 8.34
N GLY A 70 -5.78 14.74 8.29
CA GLY A 70 -5.22 16.09 8.19
C GLY A 70 -4.38 16.25 6.93
N GLU A 71 -3.09 16.52 7.08
CA GLU A 71 -2.13 16.65 5.98
C GLU A 71 -1.42 15.34 5.62
N MET A 72 -1.55 14.30 6.46
CA MET A 72 -0.88 13.02 6.29
C MET A 72 -1.80 11.97 5.65
N LEU A 73 -1.20 11.01 4.98
CA LEU A 73 -1.88 9.80 4.53
C LEU A 73 -1.63 8.66 5.51
N LYS A 74 -2.68 7.94 5.88
CA LYS A 74 -2.63 6.82 6.82
C LYS A 74 -3.25 5.58 6.20
N LEU A 75 -2.83 4.41 6.69
CA LEU A 75 -3.39 3.13 6.29
C LEU A 75 -4.56 2.74 7.20
N ARG A 76 -5.61 2.13 6.64
CA ARG A 76 -6.79 1.64 7.35
C ARG A 76 -6.49 0.37 8.11
#